data_AF-A0A2A9KHS9-F1
#
_entry.id   AF-A0A2A9KHS9-F1
#
_cell.length_a   1.000
_cell.length_b   1.000
_cell.length_c   1.000
_cell.angle_alpha   90.00
_cell.angle_beta   90.00
_cell.angle_gamma   90.00
#
_symmetry.space_group_name_H-M   'P 1'
#
loop_
_entity.id
_entity.type
_entity.pdbx_description
1 polymer ?
#
loop_
_entity_poly.entity_id
_entity_poly.type
_entity_poly.pdbx_seq_one_letter_code
_entity_poly.pdbx_strand_id
1 'polypeptide(L)'
;MTAPARYHGRTVQVIQRMCAHKNRYPDELTARAAGAHYVTLGQVSALWVYRCPICNGFHLTSQQQGKRQNAMYGLPTPKETAA
;
A
#
# COMPACT_ATOMS: atom_id res chain seq x y z
N MET A 1 -6.62 -11.58 29.25
CA MET A 1 -5.81 -11.13 28.10
C MET A 1 -6.75 -10.88 26.93
N THR A 2 -7.09 -9.63 26.65
CA THR A 2 -8.03 -9.29 25.56
C THR A 2 -7.32 -9.49 24.23
N ALA A 3 -7.84 -10.37 23.37
CA ALA A 3 -7.28 -10.58 22.04
C ALA A 3 -7.26 -9.25 21.27
N PRO A 4 -6.19 -8.93 20.52
CA PRO A 4 -6.12 -7.68 19.77
C PRO A 4 -7.27 -7.62 18.77
N ALA A 5 -7.95 -6.48 18.69
CA ALA A 5 -9.01 -6.26 17.73
C ALA A 5 -8.48 -6.58 16.31
N ARG A 6 -9.16 -7.50 15.63
CA ARG A 6 -8.87 -7.90 14.26
C ARG A 6 -9.96 -7.36 13.35
N TYR A 7 -9.58 -6.70 12.26
CA TYR A 7 -10.48 -6.20 11.23
C TYR A 7 -9.94 -6.66 9.87
N HIS A 8 -10.79 -7.23 9.01
CA HIS A 8 -10.37 -7.93 7.78
C HIS A 8 -9.22 -8.94 7.99
N GLY A 9 -9.25 -9.71 9.09
CA GLY A 9 -8.24 -10.72 9.40
C GLY A 9 -6.87 -10.16 9.81
N ARG A 10 -6.72 -8.83 10.00
CA ARG A 10 -5.46 -8.17 10.40
C ARG A 10 -5.62 -7.37 11.69
N THR A 11 -4.52 -7.12 12.38
CA THR A 11 -4.50 -6.28 13.58
C THR A 11 -4.70 -4.80 13.22
N VAL A 12 -5.26 -4.03 14.16
CA VAL A 12 -5.44 -2.57 14.01
C VAL A 12 -4.14 -1.84 13.65
N GLN A 13 -3.01 -2.24 14.25
CA GLN A 13 -1.71 -1.64 13.94
C GLN A 13 -1.29 -1.82 12.48
N VAL A 14 -1.56 -3.00 11.90
CA VAL A 14 -1.27 -3.26 10.49
C VAL A 14 -2.17 -2.40 9.60
N ILE A 15 -3.45 -2.25 9.96
CA ILE A 15 -4.40 -1.41 9.21
C ILE A 15 -3.99 0.06 9.23
N GLN A 16 -3.56 0.57 10.40
CA GLN A 16 -3.10 1.95 10.51
C GLN A 16 -1.89 2.22 9.61
N ARG A 17 -0.92 1.29 9.61
CA ARG A 17 0.30 1.40 8.80
C ARG A 17 0.04 1.29 7.30
N MET A 18 -0.88 0.41 6.88
CA MET A 18 -1.14 0.12 5.47
C MET A 18 -2.19 1.01 4.82
N CYS A 19 -3.07 1.63 5.61
CA CYS A 19 -4.23 2.33 5.09
C CYS A 19 -4.51 3.64 5.83
N ALA A 20 -4.79 3.61 7.14
CA ALA A 20 -5.39 4.76 7.83
C ALA A 20 -4.50 6.02 7.83
N HIS A 21 -3.17 5.85 7.88
CA HIS A 21 -2.22 6.98 7.86
C HIS A 21 -1.74 7.37 6.46
N LYS A 22 -2.28 6.77 5.40
CA LYS A 22 -1.83 7.01 4.02
C LYS A 22 -2.88 7.75 3.19
N ASN A 23 -2.41 8.63 2.30
CA ASN A 23 -3.28 9.27 1.32
C ASN A 23 -3.98 8.22 0.46
N ARG A 24 -5.30 8.28 0.44
CA ARG A 24 -6.17 7.40 -0.36
C ARG A 24 -6.52 8.09 -1.68
N TYR A 25 -6.18 7.44 -2.77
CA TYR A 25 -6.52 7.90 -4.12
C TYR A 25 -7.64 7.03 -4.72
N PRO A 26 -8.56 7.63 -5.49
CA PRO A 26 -9.69 6.91 -6.07
C PRO A 26 -9.28 5.95 -7.19
N ASP A 27 -8.22 6.28 -7.93
CA ASP A 27 -7.73 5.51 -9.07
C ASP A 27 -6.18 5.51 -9.16
N GLU A 28 -5.64 4.61 -9.97
CA GLU A 28 -4.19 4.42 -10.12
C GLU A 28 -3.50 5.62 -10.79
N LEU A 29 -4.15 6.26 -11.77
CA LEU A 29 -3.58 7.38 -12.51
C LEU A 29 -3.43 8.60 -11.59
N THR A 30 -4.44 8.91 -10.80
CA THR A 30 -4.39 9.95 -9.77
C THR A 30 -3.30 9.67 -8.75
N ALA A 31 -3.17 8.42 -8.28
CA ALA A 31 -2.09 8.03 -7.38
C ALA A 31 -0.71 8.23 -8.01
N ARG A 32 -0.54 7.82 -9.28
CA ARG A 32 0.73 7.95 -10.01
C ARG A 32 1.11 9.41 -10.24
N ALA A 33 0.14 10.25 -10.61
CA ALA A 33 0.34 11.68 -10.78
C ALA A 33 0.77 12.34 -9.45
N ALA A 34 0.10 12.01 -8.35
CA ALA A 34 0.50 12.47 -7.03
C ALA A 34 1.92 11.98 -6.66
N GLY A 35 2.24 10.71 -6.92
CA GLY A 35 3.58 10.15 -6.70
C GLY A 35 4.66 10.89 -7.48
N ALA A 36 4.42 11.18 -8.76
CA ALA A 36 5.33 11.96 -9.60
C ALA A 36 5.53 13.37 -9.05
N HIS A 37 4.45 14.04 -8.63
CA HIS A 37 4.52 15.37 -8.02
C HIS A 37 5.45 15.40 -6.80
N TYR A 38 5.32 14.45 -5.87
CA TYR A 38 6.20 14.35 -4.70
C TYR A 38 7.68 14.12 -5.06
N VAL A 39 7.95 13.35 -6.11
CA VAL A 39 9.32 13.13 -6.61
C VAL A 39 9.87 14.40 -7.25
N THR A 40 9.08 15.11 -8.05
CA THR A 40 9.48 16.38 -8.68
C THR A 40 9.78 17.46 -7.64
N LEU A 41 9.04 17.49 -6.52
CA LEU A 41 9.32 18.39 -5.40
C LEU A 41 10.60 18.02 -4.61
N GLY A 42 11.25 16.91 -4.93
CA GLY A 42 12.44 16.43 -4.23
C GLY A 42 12.18 15.93 -2.81
N GLN A 43 10.91 15.77 -2.41
CA GLN A 43 10.54 15.29 -1.07
C GLN A 43 10.87 13.80 -0.89
N VAL A 44 10.91 13.05 -1.99
CA VAL A 44 11.17 11.61 -2.04
C VAL A 44 11.87 11.25 -3.35
N SER A 45 12.76 10.26 -3.32
CA SER A 45 13.49 9.81 -4.52
C SER A 45 12.63 8.96 -5.44
N ALA A 46 11.73 8.15 -4.89
CA ALA A 46 10.79 7.33 -5.65
C ALA A 46 9.55 6.98 -4.81
N LEU A 47 8.39 6.92 -5.46
CA LEU A 47 7.15 6.40 -4.89
C LEU A 47 6.52 5.39 -5.85
N TRP A 48 5.95 4.34 -5.27
CA TRP A 48 5.27 3.26 -5.98
C TRP A 48 3.80 3.25 -5.59
N VAL A 49 2.94 2.95 -6.57
CA VAL A 49 1.49 2.84 -6.38
C VAL A 49 1.13 1.38 -6.08
N TYR A 50 0.25 1.15 -5.11
CA TYR A 50 -0.35 -0.17 -4.86
C TYR A 50 -1.83 -0.05 -4.50
N ARG A 51 -2.61 -1.08 -4.84
CA ARG A 51 -4.01 -1.19 -4.43
C ARG A 51 -4.10 -1.74 -3.01
N CYS A 52 -4.81 -1.02 -2.15
CA CYS A 52 -5.01 -1.40 -0.76
C CYS A 52 -6.08 -2.50 -0.64
N PRO A 53 -5.79 -3.65 -0.01
CA PRO A 53 -6.80 -4.69 0.21
C PRO A 53 -7.81 -4.36 1.33
N ILE A 54 -7.61 -3.24 2.05
CA ILE A 54 -8.47 -2.83 3.17
C ILE A 54 -9.53 -1.83 2.67
N CYS A 55 -9.10 -0.72 2.07
CA CYS A 55 -10.01 0.33 1.61
C CYS A 55 -10.32 0.26 0.10
N ASN A 56 -9.76 -0.71 -0.62
CA ASN A 56 -9.86 -0.86 -2.07
C ASN A 56 -9.38 0.35 -2.91
N GLY A 57 -8.84 1.40 -2.28
CA GLY A 57 -8.24 2.56 -2.95
C GLY A 57 -6.76 2.36 -3.25
N PHE A 58 -6.16 3.36 -3.89
CA PHE A 58 -4.74 3.37 -4.25
C PHE A 58 -3.92 4.17 -3.24
N HIS A 59 -2.74 3.67 -2.90
CA HIS A 59 -1.82 4.29 -1.95
C HIS A 59 -0.40 4.35 -2.53
N LEU A 60 0.40 5.23 -1.93
CA LEU A 60 1.81 5.41 -2.26
C LEU A 60 2.72 4.77 -1.21
N THR A 61 3.84 4.22 -1.67
CA THR A 61 4.88 3.63 -0.83
C THR A 61 6.26 4.00 -1.36
N SER A 62 7.17 4.42 -0.47
CA SER A 62 8.56 4.74 -0.81
C SER A 62 9.46 3.50 -0.82
N GLN A 63 8.95 2.37 -0.35
CA GLN A 63 9.72 1.14 -0.39
C GLN A 63 9.77 0.68 -1.85
N GLN A 64 11.00 0.57 -2.38
CA GLN A 64 11.36 0.10 -3.74
C GLN A 64 10.68 -1.23 -4.13
N GLN A 65 10.12 -1.90 -3.14
CA GLN A 65 9.38 -3.15 -3.15
C GLN A 65 7.86 -2.99 -3.20
N GLY A 66 7.31 -2.06 -3.99
CA GLY A 66 5.87 -2.12 -4.35
C GLY A 66 5.45 -3.51 -4.88
N LYS A 67 6.41 -4.28 -5.44
CA LYS A 67 6.27 -5.70 -5.83
C LYS A 67 6.47 -6.73 -4.71
N ARG A 68 7.21 -6.44 -3.64
CA ARG A 68 7.62 -7.40 -2.59
C ARG A 68 6.99 -7.15 -1.22
N GLN A 69 6.29 -6.03 -0.99
CA GLN A 69 5.53 -5.81 0.26
C GLN A 69 4.44 -6.87 0.50
N ASN A 70 4.04 -7.63 -0.53
CA ASN A 70 3.20 -8.82 -0.33
C ASN A 70 3.89 -9.86 0.58
N ALA A 71 5.20 -10.09 0.42
CA ALA A 71 5.93 -11.10 1.19
C ALA A 71 6.16 -10.72 2.66
N MET A 72 6.43 -9.44 2.96
CA MET A 72 6.76 -9.01 4.34
C MET A 72 5.53 -8.95 5.28
N TYR A 73 4.32 -8.78 4.74
CA TYR A 73 3.09 -8.65 5.54
C TYR A 73 2.12 -9.84 5.38
N GLY A 74 2.60 -11.00 4.89
CA GLY A 74 1.81 -12.23 4.76
C GLY A 74 0.66 -12.11 3.75
N LEU A 75 0.80 -11.25 2.75
CA LEU A 75 -0.16 -11.06 1.68
C LEU A 75 0.23 -11.96 0.49
N PRO A 76 -0.69 -12.77 -0.08
CA PRO A 76 -0.34 -13.59 -1.22
C PRO A 76 0.17 -12.70 -2.35
N THR A 77 1.37 -13.00 -2.86
CA THR A 77 1.81 -12.49 -4.16
C THR A 77 0.80 -12.98 -5.21
N PRO A 78 0.35 -12.15 -6.16
CA PRO A 78 -0.34 -12.67 -7.32
C PRO A 78 0.62 -13.65 -7.99
N LYS A 79 0.30 -14.94 -7.86
CA LYS A 79 1.07 -16.03 -8.43
C LYS A 79 1.16 -15.79 -9.93
N GLU A 80 2.35 -16.03 -10.45
CA GLU A 80 2.64 -16.30 -11.85
C GLU A 80 1.41 -16.90 -12.54
N THR A 81 0.74 -16.09 -13.35
CA THR A 81 -0.24 -16.59 -14.32
C THR A 81 0.17 -16.04 -15.67
N ALA A 82 1.27 -16.59 -16.18
CA ALA A 82 1.52 -16.66 -17.61
C ALA A 82 2.31 -17.96 -17.81
N ALA A 83 1.70 -18.83 -18.63
CA ALA A 83 2.13 -20.16 -19.00
C ALA A 83 3.53 -20.20 -19.65
#